data_AF-A0A4Y2DHT8-F1
#
_entry.id   AF-A0A4Y2DHT8-F1
#
_cell.length_a   1.000
_cell.length_b   1.000
_cell.length_c   1.000
_cell.angle_alpha   90.00
_cell.angle_beta   90.00
_cell.angle_gamma   90.00
#
_symmetry.space_group_name_H-M   'P 1'
#
loop_
_entity.id
_entity.type
_entity.pdbx_description
1 polymer ?
#
loop_
_entity_poly.entity_id
_entity_poly.type
_entity_poly.pdbx_seq_one_letter_code
_entity_poly.pdbx_strand_id
1 'polypeptide(L)'
;MPHLTFRKESFPAESCCVLLLKKQKKELENQRATTIRRIKIRRDGKLLDTKHLIITFHSPRLPKCIKAGYMRLAVRPYIPTPLRCFKCQSFGHSKDSCRGTLTCSRCAEAGHESSGCSAEEKCVNCKGTHTSFSHTCPSWHFEKEVVVEK
;
A
#
# COMPACT_ATOMS: atom_id res chain seq x y z
N MET A 1 -3.10 2.26 14.30
CA MET A 1 -2.34 0.99 14.52
C MET A 1 -1.35 0.85 13.36
N PRO A 2 -0.04 1.09 13.55
CA PRO A 2 0.88 1.19 12.42
C PRO A 2 1.21 -0.19 11.83
N HIS A 3 1.16 -0.26 10.51
CA HIS A 3 1.62 -1.40 9.71
C HIS A 3 3.04 -1.07 9.16
N LEU A 4 3.81 -2.02 8.58
CA LEU A 4 5.12 -1.77 7.91
C LEU A 4 5.23 -2.32 6.45
N THR A 5 6.01 -1.69 5.57
CA THR A 5 6.53 -2.31 4.32
C THR A 5 8.03 -2.16 4.28
N PHE A 6 8.74 -3.27 4.08
CA PHE A 6 10.11 -3.21 3.58
C PHE A 6 10.10 -2.75 2.11
N ARG A 7 10.92 -1.79 1.68
CA ARG A 7 11.36 -1.63 0.28
C ARG A 7 12.87 -1.38 0.34
N LYS A 8 13.64 -2.22 -0.34
CA LYS A 8 15.09 -2.40 -0.15
C LYS A 8 15.88 -1.32 -0.89
N GLU A 9 16.88 -0.77 -0.22
CA GLU A 9 18.09 -0.25 -0.87
C GLU A 9 19.17 -1.33 -0.70
N SER A 10 19.62 -1.86 -1.84
CA SER A 10 20.95 -2.43 -2.11
C SER A 10 21.56 -3.40 -1.10
N PHE A 11 21.16 -4.68 -1.09
CA PHE A 11 22.05 -5.78 -0.64
C PHE A 11 21.73 -7.12 -1.37
N PRO A 12 22.74 -7.82 -1.92
CA PRO A 12 22.58 -9.03 -2.74
C PRO A 12 22.41 -10.28 -1.86
N ALA A 13 21.22 -10.45 -1.25
CA ALA A 13 20.78 -11.69 -0.60
C ALA A 13 19.27 -11.63 -0.35
N GLU A 14 18.46 -11.65 -1.42
CA GLU A 14 17.05 -11.23 -1.34
C GLU A 14 16.02 -12.33 -1.04
N SER A 15 16.38 -13.62 -1.20
CA SER A 15 15.46 -14.74 -0.94
C SER A 15 15.50 -15.23 0.51
N CYS A 16 16.65 -15.12 1.16
CA CYS A 16 16.89 -15.73 2.47
C CYS A 16 16.17 -14.97 3.61
N CYS A 17 16.23 -13.63 3.61
CA CYS A 17 15.71 -12.81 4.73
C CYS A 17 14.22 -13.01 5.02
N VAL A 18 13.38 -13.13 3.99
CA VAL A 18 11.91 -13.21 4.14
C VAL A 18 11.47 -14.59 4.62
N LEU A 19 12.18 -15.64 4.20
CA LEU A 19 11.99 -17.01 4.71
C LEU A 19 12.50 -17.14 6.15
N LEU A 20 13.62 -16.49 6.47
CA LEU A 20 14.19 -16.45 7.82
C LEU A 20 13.23 -15.79 8.82
N LEU A 21 12.61 -14.66 8.46
CA LEU A 21 11.68 -13.96 9.36
C LEU A 21 10.44 -14.80 9.73
N LYS A 22 9.94 -15.64 8.83
CA LYS A 22 8.83 -16.58 9.15
C LYS A 22 9.26 -17.65 10.15
N LYS A 23 10.50 -18.14 10.04
CA LYS A 23 11.05 -19.14 10.98
C LYS A 23 11.39 -18.53 12.35
N GLN A 24 11.71 -17.23 12.39
CA GLN A 24 12.12 -16.48 13.58
C GLN A 24 10.95 -15.80 14.33
N LYS A 25 9.74 -16.38 14.29
CA LYS A 25 8.53 -15.76 14.91
C LYS A 25 8.73 -15.45 16.41
N LYS A 26 9.28 -16.42 17.16
CA LYS A 26 9.53 -16.27 18.62
C LYS A 26 10.54 -15.16 18.94
N GLU A 27 11.58 -14.99 18.12
CA GLU A 27 12.56 -13.91 18.32
C GLU A 27 11.95 -12.52 18.07
N LEU A 28 11.01 -12.43 17.13
CA LEU A 28 10.29 -11.19 16.85
C LEU A 28 9.23 -10.89 17.92
N GLU A 29 8.60 -11.90 18.49
CA GLU A 29 7.66 -11.77 19.63
C GLU A 29 8.35 -11.14 20.85
N ASN A 30 9.58 -11.56 21.15
CA ASN A 30 10.42 -10.94 22.21
C ASN A 30 10.74 -9.46 21.94
N GLN A 31 10.62 -9.04 20.68
CA GLN A 31 10.79 -7.65 20.23
C GLN A 31 9.44 -6.94 20.05
N ARG A 32 8.38 -7.43 20.72
CA ARG A 32 7.02 -6.86 20.73
C ARG A 32 6.30 -6.88 19.38
N ALA A 33 6.74 -7.71 18.44
CA ALA A 33 5.99 -7.94 17.21
C ALA A 33 4.76 -8.83 17.51
N THR A 34 3.57 -8.38 17.12
CA THR A 34 2.31 -9.10 17.34
C THR A 34 1.86 -9.89 16.12
N THR A 35 2.02 -9.30 14.93
CA THR A 35 1.49 -9.89 13.70
C THR A 35 2.47 -9.69 12.57
N ILE A 36 2.73 -10.77 11.83
CA ILE A 36 3.57 -10.76 10.64
C ILE A 36 2.69 -11.20 9.47
N ARG A 37 2.44 -10.28 8.53
CA ARG A 37 1.65 -10.53 7.33
C ARG A 37 2.48 -10.28 6.08
N ARG A 38 2.41 -11.18 5.10
CA ARG A 38 3.02 -10.96 3.79
C ARG A 38 2.09 -10.18 2.88
N ILE A 39 2.63 -9.21 2.17
CA ILE A 39 1.86 -8.47 1.17
C ILE A 39 1.68 -9.36 -0.05
N LYS A 40 0.43 -9.44 -0.50
CA LYS A 40 0.07 -10.14 -1.71
C LYS A 40 -0.34 -9.13 -2.76
N ILE A 41 0.04 -9.39 -4.01
CA ILE A 41 -0.35 -8.58 -5.16
C ILE A 41 -1.18 -9.45 -6.09
N ARG A 42 -2.17 -8.85 -6.74
CA ARG A 42 -2.94 -9.53 -7.78
C ARG A 42 -2.32 -9.20 -9.14
N ARG A 43 -1.93 -10.22 -9.91
CA ARG A 43 -1.48 -10.11 -11.30
C ARG A 43 -2.14 -11.22 -12.11
N ASP A 44 -2.71 -10.87 -13.26
CA ASP A 44 -3.37 -11.82 -14.17
C ASP A 44 -4.40 -12.72 -13.47
N GLY A 45 -5.21 -12.11 -12.61
CA GLY A 45 -6.23 -12.81 -11.82
C GLY A 45 -5.71 -13.62 -10.63
N LYS A 46 -4.40 -13.93 -10.58
CA LYS A 46 -3.75 -14.74 -9.53
C LYS A 46 -3.22 -13.87 -8.39
N LEU A 47 -3.30 -14.40 -7.17
CA LEU A 47 -2.78 -13.75 -5.97
C LEU A 47 -1.35 -14.23 -5.71
N LEU A 48 -0.37 -13.35 -5.90
CA LEU A 48 1.05 -13.64 -5.79
C LEU A 48 1.63 -13.07 -4.50
N ASP A 49 2.48 -13.85 -3.84
CA ASP A 49 3.21 -13.43 -2.65
C ASP A 49 4.37 -12.49 -3.04
N THR A 50 4.47 -11.34 -2.40
CA THR A 50 5.63 -10.44 -2.57
C THR A 50 6.77 -10.82 -1.61
N LYS A 51 7.93 -10.20 -1.81
CA LYS A 51 9.06 -10.25 -0.85
C LYS A 51 8.83 -9.39 0.40
N HIS A 52 7.77 -8.61 0.46
CA HIS A 52 7.56 -7.60 1.49
C HIS A 52 6.68 -8.13 2.63
N LEU A 53 7.12 -7.88 3.87
CA LEU A 53 6.40 -8.22 5.09
C LEU A 53 5.94 -6.95 5.80
N ILE A 54 4.75 -7.05 6.39
CA ILE A 54 4.15 -6.13 7.34
C ILE A 54 4.28 -6.73 8.72
N ILE A 55 5.03 -6.06 9.59
CA ILE A 55 5.16 -6.44 10.99
C ILE A 55 4.39 -5.39 11.81
N THR A 56 3.46 -5.84 12.64
CA THR A 56 2.71 -4.99 13.56
C THR A 56 3.33 -5.13 14.94
N PHE A 57 3.49 -4.02 15.66
CA PHE A 57 4.09 -3.99 16.99
C PHE A 57 3.08 -3.55 18.04
N HIS A 58 3.12 -4.14 19.23
CA HIS A 58 2.35 -3.66 20.39
C HIS A 58 3.13 -2.52 21.10
N SER A 59 3.44 -1.46 20.37
CA SER A 59 4.16 -0.30 20.87
C SER A 59 3.76 0.95 20.09
N PRO A 60 3.54 2.10 20.75
CA PRO A 60 3.25 3.36 20.07
C PRO A 60 4.48 3.90 19.32
N ARG A 61 5.69 3.49 19.73
CA ARG A 61 6.94 3.85 19.06
C ARG A 61 7.48 2.66 18.28
N LEU A 62 7.73 2.87 16.99
CA LEU A 62 8.36 1.86 16.14
C LEU A 62 9.85 1.74 16.49
N PRO A 63 10.38 0.51 16.62
CA PRO A 63 11.82 0.31 16.79
C PRO A 63 12.55 0.75 15.52
N LYS A 64 13.77 1.27 15.64
CA LYS A 64 14.60 1.64 14.47
C LYS A 64 15.07 0.41 13.69
N CYS A 65 15.37 -0.67 14.41
CA CYS A 65 15.82 -1.94 13.86
C CYS A 65 15.22 -3.12 14.64
N ILE A 66 15.08 -4.25 13.96
CA ILE A 66 14.78 -5.55 14.58
C ILE A 66 15.90 -6.55 14.29
N LYS A 67 16.06 -7.52 15.19
CA LYS A 67 16.96 -8.66 15.02
C LYS A 67 16.19 -9.86 14.47
N ALA A 68 16.78 -10.54 13.51
CA ALA A 68 16.28 -11.80 12.97
C ALA A 68 17.47 -12.73 12.68
N GLY A 69 17.69 -13.70 13.57
CA GLY A 69 18.93 -14.48 13.65
C GLY A 69 20.13 -13.56 13.87
N TYR A 70 21.12 -13.65 12.99
CA TYR A 70 22.33 -12.82 13.07
C TYR A 70 22.19 -11.46 12.37
N MET A 71 21.04 -11.17 11.76
CA MET A 71 20.83 -9.95 10.98
C MET A 71 20.15 -8.87 11.80
N ARG A 72 20.53 -7.61 11.55
CA ARG A 72 19.79 -6.42 11.97
C ARG A 72 19.09 -5.80 10.76
N LEU A 73 17.77 -5.65 10.85
CA LEU A 73 16.93 -5.13 9.78
C LEU A 73 16.35 -3.79 10.19
N ALA A 74 16.60 -2.75 9.38
CA ALA A 74 15.99 -1.44 9.57
C ALA A 74 14.47 -1.52 9.38
N VAL A 75 13.74 -0.84 10.25
CA VAL A 75 12.27 -0.78 10.24
C VAL A 75 11.84 0.56 9.65
N ARG A 76 10.89 0.52 8.71
CA ARG A 76 10.30 1.70 8.06
C ARG A 76 8.77 1.67 8.17
N PRO A 77 8.10 2.78 8.56
CA PRO A 77 6.63 2.90 8.57
C PRO A 77 5.97 2.37 7.29
N TYR A 78 4.87 1.62 7.39
CA TYR A 78 3.98 1.36 6.24
C TYR A 78 3.11 2.55 6.08
N ILE A 79 3.04 3.00 4.86
CA ILE A 79 2.02 3.94 4.45
C ILE A 79 1.24 3.21 3.36
N PRO A 80 0.05 2.68 3.66
CA PRO A 80 -0.78 2.04 2.66
C PRO A 80 -1.05 3.02 1.50
N THR A 81 -1.25 2.48 0.31
CA THR A 81 -1.74 3.28 -0.81
C THR A 81 -3.12 3.83 -0.46
N PRO A 82 -3.38 5.14 -0.70
CA PRO A 82 -4.70 5.74 -0.51
C PRO A 82 -5.81 4.88 -1.11
N LEU A 83 -6.86 4.64 -0.33
CA LEU A 83 -8.01 3.87 -0.78
C LEU A 83 -8.77 4.69 -1.83
N ARG A 84 -8.76 4.21 -3.08
CA ARG A 84 -9.54 4.78 -4.18
C ARG A 84 -10.78 3.94 -4.44
N CYS A 85 -11.93 4.59 -4.53
CA CYS A 85 -13.16 3.94 -4.94
C CYS A 85 -13.11 3.62 -6.44
N PHE A 86 -13.27 2.34 -6.81
CA PHE A 86 -13.27 1.95 -8.23
C PHE A 86 -14.55 2.34 -8.98
N LYS A 87 -15.60 2.81 -8.29
CA LYS A 87 -16.85 3.31 -8.89
C LYS A 87 -16.76 4.80 -9.25
N CYS A 88 -16.51 5.66 -8.26
CA CYS A 88 -16.49 7.12 -8.46
C CYS A 88 -15.09 7.73 -8.56
N GLN A 89 -14.02 6.94 -8.38
CA GLN A 89 -12.62 7.36 -8.44
C GLN A 89 -12.15 8.32 -7.33
N SER A 90 -13.02 8.68 -6.39
CA SER A 90 -12.66 9.47 -5.21
C SER A 90 -11.86 8.66 -4.19
N PHE A 91 -11.04 9.35 -3.39
CA PHE A 91 -10.34 8.73 -2.27
C PHE A 91 -11.24 8.57 -1.02
N GLY A 92 -10.79 7.70 -0.10
CA GLY A 92 -11.35 7.58 1.25
C GLY A 92 -12.41 6.49 1.45
N HIS A 93 -12.91 5.84 0.39
CA HIS A 93 -13.94 4.80 0.52
C HIS A 93 -13.83 3.70 -0.55
N SER A 94 -14.46 2.55 -0.26
CA SER A 94 -14.52 1.40 -1.16
C SER A 94 -15.71 1.49 -2.12
N LYS A 95 -15.75 0.61 -3.14
CA LYS A 95 -16.91 0.49 -4.04
C LYS A 95 -18.20 0.16 -3.28
N ASP A 96 -18.12 -0.70 -2.27
CA ASP A 96 -19.27 -1.20 -1.51
C ASP A 96 -19.91 -0.12 -0.63
N SER A 97 -19.12 0.87 -0.20
CA SER A 97 -19.59 2.02 0.59
C SER A 97 -19.90 3.25 -0.28
N CYS A 98 -19.76 3.13 -1.60
CA CYS A 98 -19.87 4.26 -2.50
C CYS A 98 -21.31 4.65 -2.80
N ARG A 99 -21.65 5.91 -2.49
CA ARG A 99 -22.92 6.56 -2.86
C ARG A 99 -22.85 7.36 -4.17
N GLY A 100 -21.68 7.44 -4.78
CA GLY A 100 -21.45 8.17 -6.04
C GLY A 100 -21.87 7.41 -7.29
N THR A 101 -21.73 8.07 -8.43
CA THR A 101 -22.01 7.53 -9.77
C THR A 101 -20.77 6.84 -10.36
N LEU A 102 -20.99 5.98 -11.36
CA LEU A 102 -19.90 5.40 -12.14
C LEU A 102 -19.17 6.51 -12.89
N THR A 103 -17.88 6.66 -12.62
CA THR A 103 -17.03 7.72 -13.17
C THR A 103 -15.79 7.10 -13.83
N CYS A 104 -15.49 7.54 -15.03
CA CYS A 104 -14.35 7.07 -15.81
C CYS A 104 -13.04 7.46 -15.13
N SER A 105 -12.16 6.48 -14.92
CA SER A 105 -10.84 6.73 -14.29
C SER A 105 -9.88 7.53 -15.17
N ARG A 106 -10.12 7.58 -16.49
CA ARG A 106 -9.30 8.30 -17.45
C ARG A 106 -9.74 9.76 -17.60
N CYS A 107 -11.01 10.03 -17.92
CA CYS A 107 -11.49 11.37 -18.29
C CYS A 107 -12.37 12.05 -17.23
N ALA A 108 -12.61 11.42 -16.07
CA ALA A 108 -13.45 11.94 -14.99
C ALA A 108 -14.94 12.15 -15.34
N GLU A 109 -15.40 11.72 -16.52
CA GLU A 109 -16.81 11.80 -16.92
C GLU A 109 -17.63 10.64 -16.37
N ALA A 110 -18.91 10.92 -16.08
CA ALA A 110 -19.83 9.92 -15.57
C ALA A 110 -20.37 9.00 -16.68
N GLY A 111 -20.84 7.81 -16.28
CA GLY A 111 -21.64 6.93 -17.14
C GLY A 111 -20.87 5.86 -17.92
N HIS A 112 -19.54 5.77 -17.80
CA HIS A 112 -18.76 4.71 -18.43
C HIS A 112 -17.50 4.32 -17.64
N GLU A 113 -16.93 3.17 -17.97
CA GLU A 113 -15.65 2.69 -17.44
C GLU A 113 -14.48 3.15 -18.33
N SER A 114 -13.25 3.12 -17.82
CA SER A 114 -12.08 3.53 -18.59
C SER A 114 -11.66 2.54 -19.69
N SER A 115 -12.26 1.35 -19.74
CA SER A 115 -11.96 0.36 -20.79
C SER A 115 -12.46 0.88 -22.14
N GLY A 116 -11.55 1.14 -23.08
CA GLY A 116 -11.90 1.70 -24.39
C GLY A 116 -12.14 3.21 -24.41
N CYS A 117 -11.92 3.93 -23.30
CA CYS A 117 -12.01 5.39 -23.28
C CYS A 117 -10.75 6.01 -23.92
N SER A 118 -10.93 6.76 -25.01
CA SER A 118 -9.86 7.49 -25.71
C SER A 118 -9.84 9.00 -25.40
N ALA A 119 -10.78 9.49 -24.60
CA ALA A 119 -10.84 10.90 -24.19
C ALA A 119 -9.58 11.35 -23.44
N GLU A 120 -9.37 12.66 -23.39
CA GLU A 120 -8.26 13.29 -22.68
C GLU A 120 -8.25 12.93 -21.19
N GLU A 121 -7.04 12.82 -20.64
CA GLU A 121 -6.86 12.42 -19.26
C GLU A 121 -7.22 13.56 -18.30
N LYS A 122 -8.07 13.25 -17.32
CA LYS A 122 -8.53 14.18 -16.31
C LYS A 122 -8.74 13.46 -14.98
N CYS A 123 -8.21 14.06 -13.93
CA CYS A 123 -8.32 13.51 -12.58
C CYS A 123 -9.61 13.97 -11.90
N VAL A 124 -10.39 13.04 -11.33
CA VAL A 124 -11.61 13.37 -10.58
C VAL A 124 -11.28 14.21 -9.34
N ASN A 125 -10.15 13.94 -8.69
CA ASN A 125 -9.78 14.51 -7.38
C ASN A 125 -9.11 15.89 -7.49
N CYS A 126 -8.12 16.06 -8.36
CA CYS A 126 -7.37 17.33 -8.49
C CYS A 126 -7.66 18.11 -9.77
N LYS A 127 -8.51 17.59 -10.67
CA LYS A 127 -8.84 18.18 -11.99
C LYS A 127 -7.63 18.38 -12.93
N GLY A 128 -6.50 17.72 -12.66
CA GLY A 128 -5.29 17.78 -13.50
C GLY A 128 -5.34 16.86 -14.72
N THR A 129 -4.39 17.04 -15.63
CA THR A 129 -4.28 16.34 -16.93
C THR A 129 -3.62 14.97 -16.81
N HIS A 130 -4.15 14.11 -15.93
CA HIS A 130 -3.69 12.75 -15.70
C HIS A 130 -4.85 11.88 -15.23
N THR A 131 -4.71 10.56 -15.40
CA THR A 131 -5.70 9.60 -14.89
C THR A 131 -5.90 9.67 -13.37
N SER A 132 -7.09 9.34 -12.89
CA SER A 132 -7.43 9.38 -11.45
C SER A 132 -6.64 8.38 -10.58
N PHE A 133 -5.86 7.48 -11.18
CA PHE A 133 -4.98 6.54 -10.49
C PHE A 133 -3.49 6.93 -10.56
N SER A 134 -3.16 8.12 -11.09
CA SER A 134 -1.78 8.58 -11.15
C SER A 134 -1.17 8.82 -9.76
N HIS A 135 0.06 8.36 -9.58
CA HIS A 135 0.86 8.59 -8.38
C HIS A 135 1.52 9.97 -8.34
N THR A 136 1.40 10.77 -9.41
CA THR A 136 1.84 12.18 -9.46
C THR A 136 0.73 13.16 -9.07
N CYS A 137 -0.45 12.65 -8.70
CA CYS A 137 -1.60 13.46 -8.34
C CYS A 137 -1.36 14.17 -6.99
N PRO A 138 -1.53 15.51 -6.88
CA PRO A 138 -1.42 16.23 -5.62
C PRO A 138 -2.37 15.71 -4.54
N SER A 139 -3.61 15.39 -4.91
CA SER A 139 -4.59 14.80 -3.98
C SER A 139 -4.16 13.41 -3.50
N TRP A 140 -3.45 12.64 -4.33
CA TRP A 140 -2.91 11.34 -3.90
C TRP A 140 -1.80 11.51 -2.85
N HIS A 141 -0.93 12.50 -3.02
CA HIS A 141 0.11 12.81 -2.03
C HIS A 141 -0.50 13.25 -0.70
N PHE A 142 -1.48 14.15 -0.73
CA PHE A 142 -2.20 14.59 0.45
C PHE A 142 -2.88 13.43 1.18
N GLU A 143 -3.64 12.59 0.46
CA GLU A 143 -4.31 11.43 1.06
C GLU A 143 -3.30 10.43 1.65
N LYS A 144 -2.11 10.31 1.04
CA LYS A 144 -1.05 9.47 1.55
C LYS A 144 -0.55 10.00 2.90
N GLU A 145 -0.40 11.30 3.07
CA GLU A 145 -0.04 11.95 4.35
C GLU A 145 -1.13 11.76 5.40
N VAL A 146 -2.40 11.97 5.04
CA VAL A 146 -3.54 11.73 5.95
C VAL A 146 -3.60 10.29 6.46
N VAL A 147 -3.20 9.32 5.62
CA VAL A 147 -3.13 7.91 5.99
C VAL A 147 -1.96 7.62 6.95
N VAL A 148 -0.88 8.41 6.96
CA VAL A 148 0.22 8.24 7.93
C VAL A 148 -0.25 8.61 9.34
N GLU A 149 -1.09 9.65 9.43
CA GLU A 149 -1.47 10.30 10.69
C GLU A 149 -2.65 9.62 11.42
N LYS A 150 -3.20 8.54 10.84
CA LYS A 150 -4.29 7.72 11.39
C LYS A 150 -3.78 6.39 11.99
#